data_AF-A0A973N282-F1
#
_entry.id   AF-A0A973N282-F1
#
_cell.length_a   1.000
_cell.length_b   1.000
_cell.length_c   1.000
_cell.angle_alpha   90.00
_cell.angle_beta   90.00
_cell.angle_gamma   90.00
#
_symmetry.space_group_name_H-M   'P 1'
#
loop_
_entity.id
_entity.type
_entity.pdbx_description
1 polymer ?
#
loop_
_entity_poly.entity_id
_entity_poly.type
_entity_poly.pdbx_seq_one_letter_code
_entity_poly.pdbx_strand_id
1 'polypeptide(L)' 'MPAALQIFERDWVLMNWALKYFDVNGDIMLEPAEAKAAAERFRAIADTNHDGRVTPEEYRAAREHILAQY' A
#
# COMPACT_ATOMS: atom_id res chain seq x y z
N MET A 1 -6.65 -15.16 4.29
CA MET A 1 -6.56 -13.84 3.65
C MET A 1 -5.16 -13.66 3.07
N PRO A 2 -5.00 -13.16 1.83
CA PRO A 2 -3.68 -12.89 1.27
C PRO A 2 -2.96 -11.83 2.11
N ALA A 3 -1.66 -12.02 2.34
CA ALA A 3 -0.86 -11.13 3.19
C ALA A 3 -0.87 -9.66 2.70
N ALA A 4 -1.04 -9.44 1.39
CA ALA A 4 -1.12 -8.12 0.80
C ALA A 4 -2.35 -7.31 1.25
N LEU A 5 -3.51 -7.96 1.50
CA LEU A 5 -4.72 -7.24 1.95
C LEU A 5 -4.61 -6.76 3.40
N GLN A 6 -3.90 -7.50 4.25
CA GLN A 6 -3.86 -7.23 5.69
C GLN A 6 -3.28 -5.86 6.03
N ILE A 7 -2.35 -5.33 5.23
CA ILE A 7 -1.78 -4.00 5.47
C ILE A 7 -2.79 -2.88 5.15
N PHE A 8 -3.58 -3.06 4.10
CA PHE A 8 -4.59 -2.08 3.67
C PHE A 8 -5.80 -2.11 4.62
N GLU A 9 -6.24 -3.30 5.03
CA GLU A 9 -7.36 -3.44 5.98
C GLU A 9 -7.07 -2.80 7.34
N ARG A 10 -5.80 -2.80 7.78
CA ARG A 10 -5.39 -2.24 9.08
C ARG A 10 -5.07 -0.76 9.03
N ASP A 11 -4.83 -0.21 7.84
CA ASP A 11 -4.35 1.15 7.68
C ASP A 11 -5.18 1.89 6.62
N TRP A 12 -6.19 2.63 7.09
CA TRP A 12 -7.17 3.30 6.24
C TRP A 12 -6.54 4.26 5.22
N VAL A 13 -5.40 4.87 5.55
CA VAL A 13 -4.64 5.75 4.64
C VAL A 13 -4.15 4.96 3.43
N LEU A 14 -3.58 3.78 3.66
CA LEU A 14 -3.09 2.92 2.60
C LEU A 14 -4.25 2.32 1.81
N MET A 15 -5.35 1.97 2.47
CA MET A 15 -6.57 1.50 1.77
C MET A 15 -7.08 2.56 0.79
N ASN A 16 -7.24 3.80 1.27
CA ASN A 16 -7.78 4.88 0.46
C ASN A 16 -6.83 5.25 -0.70
N TRP A 17 -5.53 5.24 -0.45
CA TRP A 17 -4.53 5.38 -1.50
C TRP A 17 -4.58 4.21 -2.51
N ALA A 18 -4.69 2.97 -2.04
CA ALA A 18 -4.78 1.81 -2.91
C ALA A 18 -6.03 1.87 -3.80
N LEU A 19 -7.20 2.16 -3.24
CA LEU A 19 -8.42 2.34 -4.01
C LEU A 19 -8.30 3.49 -5.03
N LYS A 20 -7.69 4.62 -4.65
CA LYS A 20 -7.54 5.77 -5.55
C LYS A 20 -6.69 5.48 -6.79
N TYR A 21 -5.70 4.59 -6.70
CA TYR A 21 -4.72 4.37 -7.77
C TYR A 21 -4.72 2.96 -8.36
N PHE A 22 -5.30 1.97 -7.70
CA PHE A 22 -5.23 0.55 -8.05
C PHE A 22 -6.58 -0.15 -8.12
N ASP A 23 -7.69 0.52 -7.76
CA ASP A 23 -9.04 0.03 -8.07
C ASP A 23 -9.27 0.16 -9.58
N VAL A 24 -9.00 -0.92 -10.31
CA VAL A 24 -9.06 -0.97 -11.77
C VAL A 24 -10.49 -1.24 -12.22
N ASN A 25 -11.23 -2.03 -11.44
CA ASN A 25 -12.58 -2.44 -11.79
C ASN A 25 -13.63 -1.37 -11.39
N GLY A 26 -13.28 -0.42 -10.51
CA GLY A 26 -14.09 0.71 -10.06
C GLY A 26 -15.19 0.32 -9.08
N ASP A 27 -15.06 -0.79 -8.36
CA ASP A 27 -16.08 -1.32 -7.45
C ASP A 27 -15.90 -0.88 -5.98
N ILE A 28 -14.87 -0.06 -5.69
CA ILE A 28 -14.56 0.46 -4.36
C ILE A 28 -14.19 -0.68 -3.39
N MET A 29 -13.84 -1.86 -3.90
CA MET A 29 -13.26 -2.95 -3.15
C MET A 29 -11.85 -3.21 -3.63
N LEU A 30 -10.92 -3.42 -2.70
CA LEU A 30 -9.57 -3.78 -3.08
C LEU A 30 -9.51 -5.30 -3.28
N GLU A 31 -9.55 -5.75 -4.53
CA GLU A 31 -9.43 -7.17 -4.85
C GLU A 31 -8.00 -7.69 -4.60
N PRO A 32 -7.78 -9.02 -4.43
CA PRO A 32 -6.45 -9.57 -4.18
C PRO A 32 -5.39 -9.21 -5.24
N ALA A 33 -5.80 -9.08 -6.51
CA ALA A 33 -4.91 -8.71 -7.61
C ALA A 33 -4.50 -7.23 -7.52
N GLU A 34 -5.45 -6.36 -7.18
CA GLU A 34 -5.24 -4.92 -7.01
C GLU A 34 -4.43 -4.63 -5.75
N ALA A 35 -4.75 -5.31 -4.65
CA ALA A 35 -3.97 -5.28 -3.42
C ALA A 35 -2.53 -5.72 -3.65
N LYS A 36 -2.29 -6.72 -4.51
CA LYS A 36 -0.94 -7.14 -4.87
C LYS A 36 -0.20 -6.02 -5.60
N ALA A 37 -0.80 -5.41 -6.61
CA ALA A 37 -0.20 -4.30 -7.35
C ALA A 37 0.07 -3.09 -6.43
N ALA A 38 -0.87 -2.74 -5.56
CA ALA A 38 -0.73 -1.68 -4.58
C ALA A 38 0.40 -2.00 -3.57
N ALA A 39 0.51 -3.24 -3.10
CA ALA A 39 1.55 -3.65 -2.17
C ALA A 39 2.95 -3.62 -2.81
N GLU A 40 3.07 -4.03 -4.07
CA GLU A 40 4.32 -3.93 -4.84
C GLU A 40 4.74 -2.47 -4.99
N ARG A 41 3.80 -1.57 -5.31
CA ARG A 41 4.09 -0.14 -5.38
C ARG A 41 4.43 0.46 -4.03
N PHE A 42 3.68 0.12 -2.99
CA PHE A 42 3.95 0.58 -1.62
C PHE A 42 5.35 0.14 -1.17
N ARG A 43 5.73 -1.11 -1.42
CA ARG A 43 7.07 -1.61 -1.13
C ARG A 43 8.13 -0.81 -1.87
N ALA A 44 7.94 -0.48 -3.15
CA ALA A 44 8.90 0.35 -3.88
C ALA A 44 9.03 1.79 -3.34
N ILE A 45 7.99 2.31 -2.68
CA ILE A 45 8.03 3.62 -2.00
C ILE A 45 8.71 3.49 -0.62
N ALA A 46 8.46 2.38 0.09
CA ALA A 46 8.93 2.18 1.45
C ALA A 46 10.36 1.65 1.55
N ASP A 47 10.76 0.74 0.68
CA ASP A 47 12.09 0.12 0.61
C ASP A 47 13.12 1.11 0.06
N THR A 48 13.42 2.13 0.87
CA THR A 48 14.31 3.25 0.52
C THR A 48 15.78 2.85 0.52
N ASN A 49 16.13 1.84 1.30
CA ASN A 49 17.48 1.30 1.37
C ASN A 49 17.73 0.19 0.32
N HIS A 50 16.68 -0.24 -0.39
CA HIS A 50 16.72 -1.29 -1.41
C HIS A 50 17.25 -2.64 -0.90
N ASP A 51 17.01 -2.96 0.38
CA ASP A 51 17.40 -4.22 1.01
C ASP A 51 16.38 -5.35 0.76
N GLY A 52 15.26 -5.02 0.10
CA GLY A 52 14.20 -5.96 -0.21
C GLY A 52 13.27 -6.23 0.97
N ARG A 53 13.39 -5.50 2.07
CA ARG A 53 12.50 -5.57 3.23
C ARG A 53 11.90 -4.19 3.47
N VAL A 54 10.83 -4.18 4.25
CA VAL A 54 10.22 -2.93 4.71
C VAL A 54 10.24 -3.00 6.21
N THR A 55 11.11 -2.19 6.81
CA THR A 55 11.15 -2.02 8.25
C THR A 55 9.94 -1.22 8.76
N PRO A 56 9.61 -1.29 10.06
CA PRO A 56 8.55 -0.46 10.63
C PRO A 56 8.79 1.04 10.47
N GLU A 57 10.05 1.47 10.42
CA GLU A 57 10.45 2.87 10.21
C GLU A 57 10.19 3.30 8.76
N GLU A 58 10.61 2.49 7.79
CA GLU A 58 10.34 2.69 6.37
C GLU A 58 8.84 2.67 6.05
N TYR A 59 8.09 1.77 6.68
CA TYR A 59 6.64 1.74 6.57
C TYR A 59 6.01 3.08 7.00
N ARG A 60 6.42 3.61 8.15
CA ARG A 60 5.91 4.88 8.67
C ARG A 60 6.26 6.04 7.74
N ALA A 61 7.51 6.11 7.30
CA ALA A 61 7.97 7.14 6.38
C ALA A 61 7.18 7.11 5.05
N ALA A 62 6.98 5.93 4.48
CA ALA A 62 6.19 5.75 3.26
C ALA A 62 4.72 6.15 3.46
N ARG A 63 4.13 5.75 4.58
CA ARG A 63 2.76 6.11 4.94
C ARG A 63 2.59 7.61 5.11
N GLU A 64 3.52 8.29 5.79
CA GLU A 64 3.51 9.75 5.94
C GLU A 64 3.68 10.44 4.58
N HIS A 65 4.55 9.91 3.71
CA HIS A 65 4.72 10.41 2.35
C HIS A 65 3.44 10.30 1.53
N ILE A 66 2.76 9.15 1.59
CA ILE A 66 1.47 8.93 0.92
C ILE A 66 0.39 9.86 1.48
N LEU A 67 0.34 10.04 2.80
CA LEU A 67 -0.62 10.93 3.45
C LEU A 67 -0.41 12.39 3.06
N ALA A 68 0.86 12.83 2.93
CA ALA A 68 1.19 14.21 2.54
C ALA A 68 0.83 14.53 1.09
N GLN A 69 0.69 13.52 0.23
CA GLN A 69 0.27 13.65 -1.16
C GLN A 69 -1.23 13.42 -1.37
N TYR A 70 -1.96 13.10 -0.30
CA TYR A 70 -3.40 12.87 -0.34
C TYR A 70 -4.17 14.19 -0.27
#